data_AF-A0ABD3X4Z6-F1
#
_entry.id   AF-A0ABD3X4Z6-F1
#
_cell.length_a   1.000
_cell.length_b   1.000
_cell.length_c   1.000
_cell.angle_alpha   90.00
_cell.angle_beta   90.00
_cell.angle_gamma   90.00
#
_symmetry.space_group_name_H-M   'P 1'
#
loop_
_entity.id
_entity.type
_entity.pdbx_description
1 polymer ?
#
loop_
_entity_poly.entity_id
_entity_poly.type
_entity_poly.pdbx_seq_one_letter_code
_entity_poly.pdbx_strand_id
1 'polypeptide(L)'
;SVTKKAKTISEEIKTSATDPETCVDECSDNNDWPSCWTVEQITEFCSKNEWLWFQDKKRGCTVCKNVGSLSVEAKMGMKISTEWSNGEITCYGEDRKKQLTSLRKKMFRS
;
A
#
# COMPACT_ATOMS: atom_id res chain seq x y z
N SER A 1 42.33 -16.48 57.26
CA SER A 1 42.58 -16.80 55.85
C SER A 1 41.50 -16.20 54.98
N VAL A 2 41.83 -15.29 54.06
CA VAL A 2 40.85 -14.59 53.21
C VAL A 2 40.86 -15.20 51.82
N THR A 3 40.01 -16.20 51.58
CA THR A 3 39.90 -16.87 50.29
C THR A 3 38.94 -16.09 49.39
N LYS A 4 39.50 -15.19 48.58
CA LYS A 4 38.79 -14.47 47.52
C LYS A 4 38.24 -15.49 46.52
N LYS A 5 36.91 -15.57 46.34
CA LYS A 5 36.32 -16.31 45.20
C LYS A 5 36.10 -15.35 44.04
N ALA A 6 36.70 -15.67 42.90
CA ALA A 6 36.62 -14.87 41.69
C ALA A 6 35.24 -14.96 41.04
N LYS A 7 34.84 -13.87 40.40
CA LYS A 7 33.62 -13.74 39.60
C LYS A 7 33.92 -14.17 38.17
N THR A 8 33.31 -15.26 37.71
CA THR A 8 33.36 -15.66 36.29
C THR A 8 32.36 -14.83 35.48
N ILE A 9 32.76 -14.46 34.27
CA ILE A 9 31.98 -13.69 33.30
C ILE A 9 31.78 -14.57 32.07
N SER A 10 30.55 -14.60 31.57
CA SER A 10 30.16 -14.83 30.18
C SER A 10 29.12 -13.73 29.92
N GLU A 11 29.33 -12.80 28.97
CA GLU A 11 29.02 -12.97 27.55
C GLU A 11 27.55 -13.43 27.38
N GLU A 12 26.69 -12.67 26.70
CA GLU A 12 26.92 -12.14 25.35
C GLU A 12 26.60 -10.65 25.17
N ILE A 13 27.43 -9.95 24.38
CA ILE A 13 27.16 -8.59 23.90
C ILE A 13 26.59 -8.72 22.48
N LYS A 14 25.30 -8.42 22.28
CA LYS A 14 24.77 -8.16 20.94
C LYS A 14 24.78 -6.67 20.65
N THR A 15 25.88 -6.24 20.05
CA THR A 15 26.18 -4.86 19.66
C THR A 15 25.05 -4.21 18.84
N SER A 16 24.72 -2.97 19.20
CA SER A 16 23.89 -2.06 18.40
C SER A 16 24.74 -1.39 17.31
N ALA A 17 24.21 -1.29 16.10
CA ALA A 17 24.84 -0.58 14.98
C ALA A 17 23.79 0.11 14.09
N THR A 18 23.62 1.40 14.33
CA THR A 18 23.04 2.45 13.47
C THR A 18 24.15 2.91 12.50
N ASP A 19 23.98 3.22 11.22
CA ASP A 19 22.82 3.33 10.29
C ASP A 19 23.43 3.42 8.84
N PRO A 20 22.74 3.82 7.74
CA PRO A 20 21.30 3.96 7.42
C PRO A 20 20.90 3.34 6.05
N GLU A 21 19.81 2.57 5.96
CA GLU A 21 19.07 2.42 4.69
C GLU A 21 17.58 2.70 4.91
N THR A 22 17.24 3.97 4.72
CA THR A 22 15.90 4.53 4.81
C THR A 22 15.02 4.02 3.66
N CYS A 23 14.05 3.17 3.97
CA CYS A 23 12.81 3.08 3.18
C CYS A 23 11.56 3.20 4.07
N VAL A 24 11.59 4.18 4.98
CA VAL A 24 10.35 4.90 5.34
C VAL A 24 9.92 5.75 4.14
N ASP A 25 9.47 5.09 3.08
CA ASP A 25 8.54 5.76 2.17
C ASP A 25 7.21 5.84 2.93
N GLU A 26 6.90 7.06 3.35
CA GLU A 26 5.70 7.35 4.12
C GLU A 26 4.47 6.98 3.29
N CYS A 27 3.83 5.84 3.62
CA CYS A 27 2.38 5.76 3.50
C CYS A 27 1.78 6.71 4.55
N SER A 28 1.90 8.00 4.24
CA SER A 28 1.58 9.16 5.07
C SER A 28 0.27 8.97 5.82
N ASP A 29 0.19 9.49 7.06
CA ASP A 29 -0.98 9.39 7.97
C ASP A 29 -2.31 9.92 7.39
N ASN A 30 -2.31 10.41 6.15
CA ASN A 30 -3.49 10.59 5.31
C ASN A 30 -4.07 9.22 4.92
N ASN A 31 -5.06 8.78 5.70
CA ASN A 31 -5.76 7.48 5.64
C ASN A 31 -6.66 7.34 4.38
N ASP A 32 -6.10 7.58 3.19
CA ASP A 32 -6.76 7.63 1.88
C ASP A 32 -6.98 6.26 1.24
N TRP A 33 -6.46 5.19 1.86
CA TRP A 33 -6.68 3.81 1.44
C TRP A 33 -8.03 3.24 1.93
N PRO A 34 -8.60 2.22 1.27
CA PRO A 34 -9.81 1.56 1.75
C PRO A 34 -9.63 0.95 3.13
N SER A 35 -10.50 1.30 4.08
CA SER A 35 -10.44 0.82 5.48
C SER A 35 -10.58 -0.70 5.67
N CYS A 36 -10.88 -1.44 4.60
CA CYS A 36 -10.91 -2.90 4.61
C CYS A 36 -9.53 -3.55 4.36
N TRP A 37 -8.49 -2.79 3.98
CA TRP A 37 -7.12 -3.29 3.79
C TRP A 37 -6.30 -3.19 5.09
N THR A 38 -5.40 -4.16 5.31
CA THR A 38 -4.33 -4.02 6.33
C THR A 38 -3.12 -3.29 5.75
N VAL A 39 -2.25 -2.76 6.59
CA VAL A 39 -0.98 -2.12 6.18
C VAL A 39 -0.17 -3.05 5.27
N GLU A 40 0.01 -4.32 5.68
CA GLU A 40 0.65 -5.36 4.87
C GLU A 40 0.05 -5.50 3.46
N GLN A 41 -1.29 -5.45 3.34
CA GLN A 41 -1.98 -5.53 2.06
C GLN A 41 -1.77 -4.28 1.21
N ILE A 42 -1.68 -3.09 1.83
CA ILE A 42 -1.36 -1.84 1.15
C ILE A 42 0.07 -1.94 0.60
N THR A 43 1.06 -2.28 1.42
CA THR A 43 2.46 -2.44 1.01
C THR A 43 2.61 -3.47 -0.12
N GLU A 44 1.98 -4.65 0.01
CA GLU A 44 2.03 -5.70 -1.02
C GLU A 44 1.33 -5.27 -2.32
N PHE A 45 0.19 -4.57 -2.25
CA PHE A 45 -0.51 -4.12 -3.47
C PHE A 45 0.20 -2.95 -4.16
N CYS A 46 0.72 -1.97 -3.42
CA CYS A 46 1.41 -0.82 -4.01
C CYS A 46 2.70 -1.25 -4.69
N SER A 47 3.53 -2.07 -4.03
CA SER A 47 4.76 -2.62 -4.62
C SER A 47 4.53 -3.49 -5.87
N LYS A 48 3.36 -4.14 -5.99
CA LYS A 48 2.99 -4.93 -7.18
C LYS A 48 2.23 -4.14 -8.25
N ASN A 49 1.75 -2.95 -7.94
CA ASN A 49 0.88 -2.16 -8.81
C ASN A 49 1.22 -0.66 -8.66
N GLU A 50 2.39 -0.25 -9.16
CA GLU A 50 2.84 1.17 -9.15
C GLU A 50 1.87 2.12 -9.85
N TRP A 51 0.99 1.59 -10.71
CA TRP A 51 -0.08 2.32 -11.39
C TRP A 51 -1.30 2.63 -10.51
N LEU A 52 -1.37 2.10 -9.28
CA LEU A 52 -2.47 2.34 -8.35
C LEU A 52 -2.22 3.61 -7.53
N TRP A 53 -3.27 4.42 -7.35
CA TRP A 53 -3.24 5.59 -6.46
C TRP A 53 -4.49 5.62 -5.59
N PHE A 54 -4.42 6.34 -4.47
CA PHE A 54 -5.46 6.41 -3.44
C PHE A 54 -5.89 7.86 -3.19
N GLN A 55 -7.16 8.04 -2.85
CA GLN A 55 -7.76 9.32 -2.46
C GLN A 55 -9.12 9.03 -1.80
N ASP A 56 -9.47 9.71 -0.71
CA ASP A 56 -10.79 9.68 -0.07
C ASP A 56 -11.28 8.27 0.32
N LYS A 57 -10.35 7.36 0.71
CA LYS A 57 -10.60 5.92 0.99
C LYS A 57 -10.98 5.09 -0.23
N LYS A 58 -10.76 5.65 -1.42
CA LYS A 58 -10.99 5.03 -2.73
C LYS A 58 -9.65 4.86 -3.43
N ARG A 59 -9.69 4.27 -4.62
CA ARG A 59 -8.51 4.04 -5.44
C ARG A 59 -8.78 4.29 -6.92
N GLY A 60 -7.73 4.64 -7.66
CA GLY A 60 -7.77 4.80 -9.10
C GLY A 60 -6.58 4.14 -9.79
N CYS A 61 -6.50 4.34 -11.10
CA CYS A 61 -5.36 3.95 -11.93
C CYS A 61 -4.73 5.20 -12.52
N THR A 62 -3.42 5.38 -12.33
CA THR A 62 -2.65 6.54 -12.80
C THR A 62 -2.61 6.57 -14.32
N VAL A 63 -2.55 5.40 -14.97
CA VAL A 63 -2.67 5.29 -16.44
C VAL A 63 -4.07 5.73 -16.88
N CYS A 64 -5.14 5.26 -16.24
CA CYS A 64 -6.50 5.70 -16.58
C CYS A 64 -6.71 7.21 -16.33
N LYS A 65 -6.09 7.78 -15.29
CA LYS A 65 -6.12 9.23 -14.99
C LYS A 65 -5.42 10.04 -16.10
N ASN A 66 -4.22 9.62 -16.50
CA ASN A 66 -3.42 10.30 -17.51
C ASN A 66 -4.02 10.20 -18.92
N VAL A 67 -4.53 9.03 -19.32
CA VAL A 67 -5.25 8.90 -20.60
C VAL A 67 -6.62 9.59 -20.51
N GLY A 68 -7.25 9.56 -19.32
CA GLY A 68 -8.50 10.25 -19.00
C GLY A 68 -8.44 11.77 -19.04
N SER A 69 -7.26 12.39 -18.94
CA SER A 69 -7.06 13.85 -19.02
C SER A 69 -6.71 14.37 -20.43
N LEU A 70 -6.52 13.49 -21.43
CA LEU A 70 -6.27 13.89 -22.82
C LEU A 70 -7.46 14.64 -23.46
N SER A 71 -7.32 15.12 -24.69
CA SER A 71 -8.46 15.63 -25.47
C SER A 71 -9.41 14.52 -25.92
N VAL A 72 -10.61 14.88 -26.38
CA VAL A 72 -11.63 13.92 -26.88
C VAL A 72 -11.13 13.18 -28.12
N GLU A 73 -10.46 13.88 -29.03
CA GLU A 73 -9.87 13.32 -30.25
C GLU A 73 -8.80 12.28 -29.92
N ALA A 74 -7.97 12.54 -28.91
CA ALA A 74 -6.90 11.65 -28.46
C ALA A 74 -7.41 10.38 -27.73
N LYS A 75 -8.66 10.40 -27.22
CA LYS A 75 -9.34 9.24 -26.62
C LYS A 75 -10.27 8.53 -27.60
N MET A 76 -10.38 8.99 -28.85
CA MET A 76 -11.35 8.44 -29.81
C MET A 76 -11.09 6.94 -30.03
N GLY A 77 -12.12 6.12 -29.80
CA GLY A 77 -12.03 4.66 -29.87
C GLY A 77 -11.47 3.96 -28.61
N MET A 78 -10.94 4.69 -27.63
CA MET A 78 -10.51 4.11 -26.35
C MET A 78 -11.68 3.93 -25.37
N LYS A 79 -11.73 2.78 -24.70
CA LYS A 79 -12.69 2.50 -23.62
C LYS A 79 -12.02 2.65 -22.26
N ILE A 80 -11.92 3.89 -21.78
CA ILE A 80 -11.36 4.21 -20.47
C ILE A 80 -12.51 4.17 -19.45
N SER A 81 -12.33 3.44 -18.35
CA SER A 81 -13.31 3.44 -17.27
C SER A 81 -13.17 4.68 -16.40
N THR A 82 -14.24 5.49 -16.33
CA THR A 82 -14.26 6.77 -15.60
C THR A 82 -14.03 6.61 -14.11
N GLU A 83 -14.56 5.53 -13.51
CA GLU A 83 -14.33 5.22 -12.10
C GLU A 83 -12.84 4.98 -11.77
N TRP A 84 -12.06 4.47 -12.74
CA TRP A 84 -10.62 4.28 -12.58
C TRP A 84 -9.80 5.55 -12.85
N SER A 85 -10.24 6.41 -13.79
CA SER A 85 -9.57 7.70 -14.04
C SER A 85 -9.78 8.70 -12.90
N ASN A 86 -10.96 8.70 -12.28
CA ASN A 86 -11.36 9.63 -11.24
C ASN A 86 -10.98 9.18 -9.82
N GLY A 87 -10.57 7.92 -9.64
CA GLY A 87 -10.28 7.37 -8.31
C GLY A 87 -11.54 7.01 -7.52
N GLU A 88 -12.62 6.60 -8.19
CA GLU A 88 -13.92 6.34 -7.55
C GLU A 88 -14.10 4.87 -7.11
N ILE A 89 -13.09 4.00 -7.27
CA ILE A 89 -13.22 2.58 -6.96
C ILE A 89 -13.30 2.34 -5.45
N THR A 90 -14.49 1.96 -4.98
CA THR A 90 -14.78 1.60 -3.58
C THR A 90 -14.93 0.09 -3.36
N CYS A 91 -14.88 -0.34 -2.10
CA CYS A 91 -15.32 -1.67 -1.67
C CYS A 91 -16.82 -1.71 -1.39
N TYR A 92 -17.44 -2.88 -1.57
CA TYR A 92 -18.88 -3.09 -1.34
C TYR A 92 -19.15 -4.39 -0.57
N GLY A 93 -20.23 -4.38 0.22
CA GLY A 93 -20.68 -5.50 1.05
C GLY A 93 -20.51 -5.25 2.54
N GLU A 94 -21.31 -5.95 3.36
CA GLU A 94 -21.36 -5.73 4.82
C GLU A 94 -20.07 -6.18 5.51
N ASP A 95 -19.58 -7.38 5.18
CA ASP A 95 -18.41 -7.97 5.82
C ASP A 95 -17.11 -7.64 5.10
N ARG A 96 -16.00 -7.53 5.85
CA ARG A 96 -14.64 -7.37 5.31
C ARG A 96 -14.30 -8.38 4.22
N LYS A 97 -14.76 -9.64 4.33
CA LYS A 97 -14.56 -10.68 3.31
C LYS A 97 -15.26 -10.35 1.98
N LYS A 98 -16.48 -9.80 2.04
CA LYS A 98 -17.24 -9.34 0.86
C LYS A 98 -16.53 -8.13 0.21
N GLN A 99 -16.11 -7.16 1.02
CA GLN A 99 -15.39 -5.95 0.61
C GLN A 99 -14.06 -6.27 -0.10
N LEU A 100 -13.22 -7.13 0.49
CA LEU A 100 -11.98 -7.59 -0.15
C LEU A 100 -12.25 -8.34 -1.47
N THR A 101 -13.35 -9.09 -1.53
CA THR A 101 -13.75 -9.82 -2.75
C THR A 101 -14.22 -8.87 -3.85
N SER A 102 -14.98 -7.81 -3.53
CA SER A 102 -15.41 -6.81 -4.52
C SER A 102 -14.20 -6.05 -5.09
N LEU A 103 -13.24 -5.68 -4.24
CA LEU A 103 -12.02 -5.00 -4.66
C LEU A 103 -11.16 -5.89 -5.57
N ARG A 104 -10.95 -7.18 -5.24
CA ARG A 104 -10.23 -8.10 -6.13
C ARG A 104 -10.95 -8.26 -7.47
N LYS A 105 -12.27 -8.45 -7.47
CA LYS A 105 -13.07 -8.56 -8.72
C LYS A 105 -12.92 -7.34 -9.63
N LYS A 106 -12.81 -6.14 -9.08
CA LYS A 106 -12.58 -4.91 -9.87
C LYS A 106 -11.19 -4.90 -10.54
N MET A 107 -10.13 -5.41 -9.88
CA MET A 107 -8.77 -5.46 -10.44
C MET A 107 -8.63 -6.39 -11.66
N PHE A 108 -9.41 -7.47 -11.73
CA PHE A 108 -9.34 -8.47 -12.81
C PHE A 108 -10.30 -8.20 -13.97
N ARG A 109 -10.97 -7.04 -13.99
CA ARG A 109 -12.08 -6.73 -14.91
C ARG A 109 -12.01 -5.32 -15.51
N SER A 110 -10.89 -4.63 -15.26
CA SER A 110 -10.47 -3.33 -15.78
C SER A 110 -9.58 -3.52 -17.02
#